data_AF-A0A075QYV8-F1
#
_entry.id   AF-A0A075QYV8-F1
#
_cell.length_a   1.000
_cell.length_b   1.000
_cell.length_c   1.000
_cell.angle_alpha   90.00
_cell.angle_beta   90.00
_cell.angle_gamma   90.00
#
_symmetry.space_group_name_H-M   'P 1'
#
loop_
_entity.id
_entity.type
_entity.pdbx_description
1 polymer ?
#
loop_
_entity_poly.entity_id
_entity_poly.type
_entity_poly.pdbx_seq_one_letter_code
_entity_poly.pdbx_strand_id
1 'polypeptide(L)'
;MISIQENMELKRIAQALERLLQLLDEEKRSAIQSKLKHKMNLSMEMRLFQRIVAVYREEEIIKRECALKRKSSCRLSKQIQLVFLRFLMEHSSVIEFELDGGFIIGKKAGKVMFAIKLFPHLGGYRGKAWYKMIDKVAREACKQYQIDSGQVYLFVSSLVNSIDVRDVKELTGKSYRSSSDILSIQHRSILYEYLRLYLGRITGLKEPDNQIYFLCANIHPNMVSLQVKNDDSDGIGMEQQDWLKPSIAELIHVIEKKK
;
A
#
# COMPACT_ATOMS: atom_id res chain seq x y z
N MET A 1 11.40 7.35 22.58
CA MET A 1 10.88 7.78 23.90
C MET A 1 10.16 9.09 23.69
N ILE A 2 8.84 9.14 23.84
CA ILE A 2 8.10 10.42 23.80
C ILE A 2 8.52 11.22 25.01
N SER A 3 8.96 12.46 24.81
CA SER A 3 9.40 13.32 25.91
C SER A 3 8.23 13.62 26.87
N ILE A 4 8.51 13.83 28.16
CA ILE A 4 7.48 14.19 29.16
C ILE A 4 6.68 15.43 28.69
N GLN A 5 7.33 16.32 27.96
CA GLN A 5 6.75 17.53 27.39
C GLN A 5 5.72 17.22 26.28
N GLU A 6 6.06 16.35 25.33
CA GLU A 6 5.12 15.92 24.27
C GLU A 6 3.90 15.20 24.85
N ASN A 7 4.08 14.44 25.94
CA ASN A 7 2.98 13.75 26.61
C ASN A 7 2.03 14.73 27.32
N MET A 8 2.54 15.84 27.85
CA MET A 8 1.71 16.91 28.41
C MET A 8 0.95 17.68 27.32
N GLU A 9 1.58 17.96 26.19
CA GLU A 9 0.93 18.64 25.05
C GLU A 9 -0.16 17.76 24.43
N LEU A 10 0.07 16.46 24.26
CA LEU A 10 -0.95 15.51 23.80
C LEU A 10 -2.15 15.45 24.77
N LYS A 11 -1.92 15.48 26.08
CA LYS A 11 -2.99 15.54 27.09
C LYS A 11 -3.80 16.84 26.99
N ARG A 12 -3.13 17.98 26.77
CA ARG A 12 -3.79 19.27 26.59
C ARG A 12 -4.65 19.29 25.32
N ILE A 13 -4.13 18.76 24.22
CA ILE A 13 -4.86 18.64 22.95
C ILE A 13 -6.08 17.72 23.13
N ALA A 14 -5.92 16.57 23.78
CA ALA A 14 -7.02 15.66 24.05
C ALA A 14 -8.14 16.33 24.87
N GLN A 15 -7.78 17.04 25.95
CA GLN A 15 -8.73 17.78 26.77
C GLN A 15 -9.42 18.93 26.00
N ALA A 16 -8.69 19.63 25.12
CA ALA A 16 -9.27 20.66 24.27
C ALA A 16 -10.28 20.08 23.27
N LEU A 17 -9.97 18.93 22.67
CA LEU A 17 -10.85 18.21 21.76
C LEU A 17 -12.10 17.68 22.48
N GLU A 18 -11.97 17.17 23.71
CA GLU A 18 -13.11 16.76 24.54
C GLU A 18 -14.05 17.94 24.84
N ARG A 19 -13.50 19.12 25.17
CA ARG A 19 -14.29 20.34 25.38
C ARG A 19 -15.02 20.78 24.11
N LEU A 20 -14.35 20.71 22.95
CA LEU A 20 -14.98 21.02 21.66
C LEU A 20 -16.10 20.04 21.32
N LEU A 21 -15.92 18.75 21.58
CA LEU A 21 -16.97 17.73 21.43
C LEU A 21 -18.17 18.00 22.36
N GLN A 22 -17.92 18.54 23.56
CA GLN A 22 -18.96 18.90 24.52
C GLN A 22 -19.84 20.08 24.08
N LEU A 23 -19.36 20.92 23.16
CA LEU A 23 -20.11 22.06 22.60
C LEU A 23 -21.01 21.68 21.42
N LEU A 24 -20.87 20.45 20.89
CA LEU A 24 -21.71 19.95 19.82
C LEU A 24 -23.01 19.34 20.39
N ASP A 25 -24.08 19.43 19.60
CA ASP A 25 -25.32 18.70 19.85
C ASP A 25 -25.08 17.18 19.91
N GLU A 26 -25.97 16.46 20.61
CA GLU A 26 -25.80 15.02 20.86
C GLU A 26 -25.71 14.20 19.57
N GLU A 27 -26.43 14.62 18.52
CA GLU A 27 -26.45 13.94 17.22
C GLU A 27 -25.09 14.06 16.52
N LYS A 28 -24.50 15.26 16.45
CA LYS A 28 -23.16 15.46 15.89
C LYS A 28 -22.08 14.81 16.74
N ARG A 29 -22.21 14.85 18.07
CA ARG A 29 -21.25 14.17 18.97
C ARG A 29 -21.27 12.67 18.76
N SER A 30 -22.46 12.07 18.70
CA SER A 30 -22.64 10.63 18.44
C SER A 30 -22.08 10.25 17.06
N ALA A 31 -22.35 11.05 16.02
CA ALA A 31 -21.80 10.84 14.69
C ALA A 31 -20.26 10.89 14.67
N ILE A 32 -19.64 11.88 15.35
CA ILE A 32 -18.17 11.99 15.42
C ILE A 32 -17.57 10.85 16.23
N GLN A 33 -18.15 10.48 17.37
CA GLN A 33 -17.68 9.36 18.19
C GLN A 33 -17.79 8.02 17.44
N SER A 34 -18.86 7.81 16.69
CA SER A 34 -19.03 6.66 15.81
C SER A 34 -17.95 6.63 14.72
N LYS A 35 -17.72 7.76 14.03
CA LYS A 35 -16.64 7.89 13.03
C LYS A 35 -15.26 7.64 13.62
N LEU A 36 -14.98 8.13 14.82
CA LEU A 36 -13.70 7.91 15.52
C LEU A 36 -13.51 6.44 15.90
N LYS A 37 -14.52 5.80 16.49
CA LYS A 37 -14.49 4.36 16.80
C LYS A 37 -14.28 3.53 15.54
N HIS A 38 -14.98 3.85 14.45
CA HIS A 38 -14.80 3.19 13.16
C HIS A 38 -13.35 3.34 12.66
N LYS A 39 -12.79 4.56 12.65
CA LYS A 39 -11.39 4.81 12.27
C LYS A 39 -10.38 4.06 13.13
N MET A 40 -10.61 3.96 14.44
CA MET A 40 -9.75 3.20 15.35
C MET A 40 -9.76 1.69 15.06
N ASN A 41 -10.89 1.17 14.57
CA ASN A 41 -11.05 -0.26 14.27
C ASN A 41 -10.61 -0.67 12.86
N LEU A 42 -10.17 0.26 12.01
CA LEU A 42 -9.68 -0.05 10.67
C LEU A 42 -8.38 -0.86 10.71
N SER A 43 -8.28 -1.91 9.89
CA SER A 43 -7.03 -2.67 9.70
C SER A 43 -5.92 -1.80 9.10
N MET A 44 -4.66 -2.22 9.27
CA MET A 44 -3.51 -1.51 8.70
C MET A 44 -3.61 -1.39 7.17
N GLU A 45 -4.06 -2.46 6.51
CA GLU A 45 -4.27 -2.50 5.06
C GLU A 45 -5.31 -1.47 4.63
N MET A 46 -6.43 -1.36 5.38
CA MET A 46 -7.47 -0.38 5.11
C MET A 46 -6.96 1.04 5.27
N ARG A 47 -6.25 1.32 6.38
CA ARG A 47 -5.67 2.65 6.64
C ARG A 47 -4.70 3.06 5.55
N LEU A 48 -3.83 2.16 5.12
CA LEU A 48 -2.91 2.43 4.02
C LEU A 48 -3.68 2.64 2.70
N PHE A 49 -4.65 1.78 2.39
CA PHE A 49 -5.44 1.90 1.17
C PHE A 49 -6.18 3.25 1.09
N GLN A 50 -6.85 3.67 2.17
CA GLN A 50 -7.53 4.97 2.22
C GLN A 50 -6.58 6.14 1.97
N ARG A 51 -5.36 6.09 2.51
CA ARG A 51 -4.34 7.11 2.23
C ARG A 51 -3.91 7.11 0.77
N ILE A 52 -3.78 5.95 0.13
CA ILE A 52 -3.50 5.85 -1.31
C ILE A 52 -4.66 6.41 -2.13
N VAL A 53 -5.92 6.10 -1.77
CA VAL A 53 -7.13 6.68 -2.41
C VAL A 53 -7.12 8.20 -2.32
N ALA A 54 -6.75 8.77 -1.17
CA ALA A 54 -6.65 10.21 -0.99
C ALA A 54 -5.65 10.84 -1.98
N VAL A 55 -4.50 10.19 -2.24
CA VAL A 55 -3.55 10.66 -3.27
C VAL A 55 -4.18 10.68 -4.67
N TYR A 56 -4.93 9.65 -5.04
CA TYR A 56 -5.61 9.62 -6.33
C TYR A 56 -6.70 10.69 -6.42
N ARG A 57 -7.39 10.99 -5.31
CA ARG A 57 -8.41 12.04 -5.24
C ARG A 57 -7.78 13.43 -5.43
N GLU A 58 -6.71 13.71 -4.70
CA GLU A 58 -5.96 14.96 -4.84
C GLU A 58 -5.48 15.18 -6.27
N GLU A 59 -4.95 14.12 -6.90
CA GLU A 59 -4.50 14.17 -8.29
C GLU A 59 -5.67 14.41 -9.28
N GLU A 60 -6.89 13.96 -8.96
CA GLU A 60 -8.09 14.26 -9.75
C GLU A 60 -8.55 15.72 -9.59
N ILE A 61 -8.42 16.29 -8.39
CA ILE A 61 -8.70 17.71 -8.13
C ILE A 61 -7.74 18.57 -8.96
N ILE A 62 -6.43 18.35 -8.86
CA ILE A 62 -5.41 19.04 -9.65
C ILE A 62 -5.68 18.89 -11.16
N LYS A 63 -6.07 17.69 -11.61
CA LYS A 63 -6.40 17.45 -13.02
C LYS A 63 -7.53 18.38 -13.49
N ARG A 64 -8.58 18.54 -12.67
CA ARG A 64 -9.75 19.38 -13.00
C ARG A 64 -9.40 20.86 -12.94
N GLU A 65 -8.75 21.31 -11.86
CA GLU A 65 -8.36 22.71 -11.66
C GLU A 65 -7.41 23.21 -12.75
N CYS A 66 -6.48 22.36 -13.19
CA CYS A 66 -5.53 22.69 -14.25
C CYS A 66 -5.99 22.28 -15.67
N ALA A 67 -7.25 21.86 -15.86
CA ALA A 67 -7.80 21.40 -17.14
C ALA A 67 -6.93 20.35 -17.88
N LEU A 68 -6.31 19.44 -17.14
CA LEU A 68 -5.42 18.41 -17.68
C LEU A 68 -6.21 17.22 -18.24
N LYS A 69 -5.75 16.65 -19.36
CA LYS A 69 -6.35 15.45 -19.96
C LYS A 69 -6.19 14.19 -19.11
N ARG A 70 -5.12 14.12 -18.30
CA ARG A 70 -4.76 12.94 -17.50
C ARG A 70 -4.07 13.32 -16.20
N LYS A 71 -4.20 12.45 -15.20
CA LYS A 71 -3.40 12.47 -13.97
C LYS A 71 -1.91 12.28 -14.30
N SER A 72 -1.02 12.93 -13.55
CA SER A 72 0.43 12.78 -13.68
C SER A 72 0.90 11.50 -12.99
N SER A 73 1.36 10.53 -13.78
CA SER A 73 1.91 9.27 -13.26
C SER A 73 3.14 9.49 -12.37
N CYS A 74 3.99 10.45 -12.73
CA CYS A 74 5.19 10.79 -11.97
C CYS A 74 4.84 11.36 -10.58
N ARG A 75 3.95 12.36 -10.54
CA ARG A 75 3.52 12.98 -9.27
C ARG A 75 2.78 11.97 -8.40
N LEU A 76 1.89 11.20 -9.00
CA LEU A 76 1.16 10.15 -8.29
C LEU A 76 2.10 9.10 -7.68
N SER A 77 3.06 8.59 -8.44
CA SER A 77 4.06 7.64 -7.93
C SER A 77 4.85 8.24 -6.76
N LYS A 78 5.29 9.49 -6.87
CA LYS A 78 6.03 10.18 -5.80
C LYS A 78 5.18 10.34 -4.54
N GLN A 79 3.92 10.76 -4.68
CA GLN A 79 3.03 10.97 -3.53
C GLN A 79 2.64 9.66 -2.84
N ILE A 80 2.42 8.59 -3.60
CA ILE A 80 2.18 7.26 -3.01
C ILE A 80 3.40 6.79 -2.21
N GLN A 81 4.62 7.00 -2.73
CA GLN A 81 5.86 6.70 -1.98
C GLN A 81 5.96 7.48 -0.67
N LEU A 82 5.64 8.77 -0.68
CA LEU A 82 5.63 9.60 0.53
C LEU A 82 4.55 9.17 1.54
N VAL A 83 3.37 8.77 1.07
CA VAL A 83 2.31 8.23 1.92
C VAL A 83 2.74 6.93 2.57
N PHE A 84 3.33 6.02 1.81
CA PHE A 84 3.80 4.73 2.33
C PHE A 84 4.98 4.91 3.29
N LEU A 85 5.93 5.80 2.98
CA LEU A 85 7.03 6.17 3.87
C LEU A 85 6.50 6.63 5.23
N ARG A 86 5.58 7.60 5.24
CA ARG A 86 4.96 8.10 6.48
C ARG A 86 4.21 7.01 7.21
N PHE A 87 3.49 6.15 6.48
CA PHE A 87 2.80 5.01 7.07
C PHE A 87 3.77 4.06 7.79
N LEU A 88 4.93 3.74 7.20
CA LEU A 88 5.94 2.91 7.87
C LEU A 88 6.53 3.60 9.11
N MET A 89 6.85 4.89 9.02
CA MET A 89 7.40 5.66 10.14
C MET A 89 6.44 5.72 11.34
N GLU A 90 5.13 5.79 11.09
CA GLU A 90 4.11 5.77 12.15
C GLU A 90 3.98 4.42 12.86
N HIS A 91 4.37 3.34 12.18
CA HIS A 91 4.16 1.96 12.67
C HIS A 91 5.45 1.24 13.06
N SER A 92 6.63 1.87 12.90
CA SER A 92 7.90 1.32 13.38
C SER A 92 8.65 2.35 14.21
N SER A 93 9.07 1.92 15.40
CA SER A 93 9.84 2.73 16.35
C SER A 93 11.35 2.46 16.32
N VAL A 94 11.78 1.44 15.56
CA VAL A 94 13.15 0.91 15.59
C VAL A 94 13.90 1.18 14.28
N ILE A 95 13.17 1.30 13.17
CA ILE A 95 13.75 1.54 11.85
C ILE A 95 13.57 3.01 11.47
N GLU A 96 14.66 3.63 11.04
CA GLU A 96 14.66 4.93 10.39
C GLU A 96 14.35 4.74 8.91
N PHE A 97 13.38 5.48 8.37
CA PHE A 97 13.01 5.38 6.96
C PHE A 97 13.32 6.67 6.21
N GLU A 98 13.80 6.54 4.98
CA GLU A 98 13.93 7.65 4.05
C GLU A 98 13.60 7.23 2.61
N LEU A 99 13.36 8.20 1.74
CA LEU A 99 13.14 7.99 0.31
C LEU A 99 14.40 8.35 -0.46
N ASP A 100 14.95 7.41 -1.21
CA ASP A 100 16.12 7.62 -2.07
C ASP A 100 16.00 6.79 -3.36
N GLY A 101 16.41 7.32 -4.52
CA GLY A 101 16.40 6.57 -5.79
C GLY A 101 15.04 5.99 -6.21
N GLY A 102 13.93 6.48 -5.66
CA GLY A 102 12.60 5.87 -5.84
C GLY A 102 12.42 4.54 -5.10
N PHE A 103 13.22 4.29 -4.06
CA PHE A 103 13.09 3.25 -3.05
C PHE A 103 12.82 3.89 -1.69
N ILE A 104 12.07 3.19 -0.85
CA ILE A 104 12.03 3.49 0.58
C ILE A 104 13.08 2.61 1.23
N ILE A 105 14.07 3.21 1.87
CA ILE A 105 15.16 2.50 2.55
C ILE A 105 14.96 2.54 4.05
N GLY A 106 15.14 1.39 4.69
CA GLY A 106 15.11 1.24 6.14
C GLY A 106 16.51 1.15 6.70
N LYS A 107 16.84 1.99 7.67
CA LYS A 107 18.13 2.03 8.35
C LYS A 107 17.98 1.72 9.83
N LYS A 108 19.03 1.15 10.40
CA LYS A 108 19.17 0.92 11.85
C LYS A 108 20.60 1.23 12.25
N ALA A 109 20.77 2.16 13.20
CA ALA A 109 22.09 2.66 13.62
C ALA A 109 22.97 3.09 12.42
N GLY A 110 22.38 3.83 11.48
CA GLY A 110 23.07 4.34 10.28
C GLY A 110 23.32 3.32 9.16
N LYS A 111 23.09 2.02 9.38
CA LYS A 111 23.26 0.97 8.36
C LYS A 111 21.95 0.71 7.62
N VAL A 112 22.01 0.61 6.28
CA VAL A 112 20.86 0.20 5.46
C VAL A 112 20.57 -1.29 5.68
N MET A 113 19.35 -1.59 6.10
CA MET A 113 18.90 -2.94 6.41
C MET A 113 18.06 -3.55 5.29
N PHE A 114 17.34 -2.72 4.52
CA PHE A 114 16.51 -3.15 3.41
C PHE A 114 16.09 -1.98 2.51
N ALA A 115 15.61 -2.31 1.31
CA ALA A 115 14.99 -1.37 0.38
C ALA A 115 13.61 -1.89 -0.07
N ILE A 116 12.63 -1.00 -0.16
CA ILE A 116 11.26 -1.29 -0.60
C ILE A 116 10.98 -0.52 -1.90
N LYS A 117 10.56 -1.23 -2.95
CA LYS A 117 10.07 -0.64 -4.21
C LYS A 117 8.55 -0.69 -4.28
N LEU A 118 7.92 0.44 -4.52
CA LEU A 118 6.47 0.52 -4.65
C LEU A 118 6.02 0.55 -6.11
N PHE A 119 4.95 -0.20 -6.39
CA PHE A 119 4.24 -0.21 -7.65
C PHE A 119 2.75 0.05 -7.38
N PRO A 120 2.14 1.10 -7.94
CA PRO A 120 0.70 1.28 -7.84
C PRO A 120 -0.05 0.07 -8.42
N HIS A 121 0.41 -0.45 -9.54
CA HIS A 121 -0.01 -1.67 -10.22
C HIS A 121 1.11 -2.08 -11.19
N LEU A 122 1.06 -3.28 -11.76
CA LEU A 122 2.10 -3.73 -12.69
C LEU A 122 1.96 -3.08 -14.08
N GLY A 123 0.74 -2.82 -14.54
CA GLY A 123 0.51 -2.12 -15.81
C GLY A 123 1.23 -2.79 -16.98
N GLY A 124 2.19 -2.07 -17.59
CA GLY A 124 3.02 -2.57 -18.70
C GLY A 124 4.06 -3.63 -18.32
N TYR A 125 4.25 -3.89 -17.02
CA TYR A 125 5.18 -4.89 -16.51
C TYR A 125 4.51 -6.23 -16.18
N ARG A 126 3.22 -6.42 -16.45
CA ARG A 126 2.51 -7.68 -16.14
C ARG A 126 3.01 -8.87 -16.98
N GLY A 127 2.77 -10.09 -16.50
CA GLY A 127 3.21 -11.33 -17.13
C GLY A 127 4.73 -11.45 -17.13
N LYS A 128 5.31 -12.01 -18.19
CA LYS A 128 6.77 -12.26 -18.28
C LYS A 128 7.65 -11.02 -18.17
N ALA A 129 7.11 -9.82 -18.44
CA ALA A 129 7.85 -8.57 -18.28
C ALA A 129 8.19 -8.27 -16.80
N TRP A 130 7.42 -8.85 -15.87
CA TRP A 130 7.59 -8.63 -14.44
C TRP A 130 8.90 -9.21 -13.93
N TYR A 131 9.26 -10.40 -14.38
CA TYR A 131 10.50 -11.07 -13.99
C TYR A 131 11.72 -10.19 -14.29
N LYS A 132 11.79 -9.64 -15.51
CA LYS A 132 12.86 -8.71 -15.91
C LYS A 132 12.87 -7.43 -15.08
N MET A 133 11.69 -6.92 -14.71
CA MET A 133 11.57 -5.74 -13.87
C MET A 133 12.10 -6.00 -12.47
N ILE A 134 11.73 -7.12 -11.85
CA ILE A 134 12.20 -7.48 -10.51
C ILE A 134 13.71 -7.67 -10.49
N ASP A 135 14.26 -8.39 -11.46
CA ASP A 135 15.70 -8.58 -11.59
C ASP A 135 16.44 -7.24 -11.69
N LYS A 136 15.88 -6.28 -12.44
CA LYS A 136 16.42 -4.93 -12.53
C LYS A 136 16.38 -4.23 -11.16
N VAL A 137 15.22 -4.23 -10.51
CA VAL A 137 15.00 -3.57 -9.21
C VAL A 137 15.93 -4.14 -8.14
N ALA A 138 16.06 -5.46 -8.06
CA ALA A 138 16.93 -6.13 -7.10
C ALA A 138 18.40 -5.76 -7.35
N ARG A 139 18.88 -5.86 -8.60
CA ARG A 139 20.27 -5.46 -8.93
C ARG A 139 20.56 -4.00 -8.61
N GLU A 140 19.62 -3.10 -8.91
CA GLU A 140 19.75 -1.67 -8.63
C GLU A 140 19.86 -1.42 -7.12
N ALA A 141 18.96 -1.99 -6.33
CA ALA A 141 18.98 -1.85 -4.87
C ALA A 141 20.22 -2.47 -4.23
N CYS A 142 20.59 -3.70 -4.61
CA CYS A 142 21.77 -4.37 -4.07
C CYS A 142 23.05 -3.58 -4.36
N LYS A 143 23.19 -3.03 -5.57
CA LYS A 143 24.36 -2.23 -5.96
C LYS A 143 24.39 -0.88 -5.24
N GLN A 144 23.27 -0.16 -5.20
CA GLN A 144 23.21 1.19 -4.64
C GLN A 144 23.35 1.20 -3.11
N TYR A 145 22.73 0.22 -2.43
CA TYR A 145 22.63 0.20 -0.97
C TYR A 145 23.51 -0.84 -0.29
N GLN A 146 24.28 -1.62 -1.06
CA GLN A 146 25.16 -2.68 -0.56
C GLN A 146 24.42 -3.70 0.33
N ILE A 147 23.21 -4.07 -0.09
CA ILE A 147 22.35 -5.09 0.56
C ILE A 147 22.24 -6.33 -0.31
N ASP A 148 21.84 -7.46 0.29
CA ASP A 148 21.52 -8.69 -0.45
C ASP A 148 20.12 -8.64 -1.07
N SER A 149 19.91 -9.45 -2.11
CA SER A 149 18.61 -9.63 -2.75
C SER A 149 17.52 -10.08 -1.78
N GLY A 150 17.85 -10.77 -0.68
CA GLY A 150 16.94 -11.12 0.43
C GLY A 150 16.52 -9.95 1.33
N GLN A 151 17.04 -8.75 1.09
CA GLN A 151 16.71 -7.49 1.78
C GLN A 151 15.98 -6.50 0.86
N VAL A 152 15.60 -6.93 -0.34
CA VAL A 152 14.82 -6.12 -1.28
C VAL A 152 13.36 -6.55 -1.23
N TYR A 153 12.45 -5.61 -0.98
CA TYR A 153 11.02 -5.88 -0.91
C TYR A 153 10.28 -5.10 -1.98
N LEU A 154 9.18 -5.67 -2.46
CA LEU A 154 8.31 -5.02 -3.43
C LEU A 154 6.89 -4.96 -2.87
N PHE A 155 6.23 -3.84 -3.10
CA PHE A 155 4.84 -3.66 -2.70
C PHE A 155 4.02 -3.21 -3.90
N VAL A 156 2.94 -3.93 -4.18
CA VAL A 156 2.02 -3.68 -5.28
C VAL A 156 0.66 -3.30 -4.71
N SER A 157 0.22 -2.06 -4.95
CA SER A 157 -0.99 -1.54 -4.29
C SER A 157 -2.29 -2.12 -4.84
N SER A 158 -2.31 -2.58 -6.09
CA SER A 158 -3.49 -3.20 -6.69
C SER A 158 -3.10 -4.20 -7.78
N LEU A 159 -3.80 -5.34 -7.80
CA LEU A 159 -3.72 -6.30 -8.90
C LEU A 159 -4.61 -5.96 -10.09
N VAL A 160 -5.48 -4.95 -9.96
CA VAL A 160 -6.20 -4.41 -11.12
C VAL A 160 -5.19 -3.86 -12.12
N ASN A 161 -5.30 -4.28 -13.38
CA ASN A 161 -4.32 -4.04 -14.45
C ASN A 161 -2.94 -4.71 -14.25
N SER A 162 -2.85 -5.73 -13.40
CA SER A 162 -1.60 -6.45 -13.11
C SER A 162 -1.59 -7.91 -13.56
N ILE A 163 -2.73 -8.46 -13.99
CA ILE A 163 -2.88 -9.86 -14.40
C ILE A 163 -2.97 -9.96 -15.93
N ASP A 164 -2.18 -10.86 -16.54
CA ASP A 164 -2.32 -11.27 -17.94
C ASP A 164 -3.00 -12.65 -17.99
N VAL A 165 -4.20 -12.72 -18.56
CA VAL A 165 -5.00 -13.96 -18.66
C VAL A 165 -4.28 -15.06 -19.46
N ARG A 166 -3.39 -14.70 -20.39
CA ARG A 166 -2.60 -15.68 -21.15
C ARG A 166 -1.54 -16.32 -20.28
N ASP A 167 -0.89 -15.52 -19.44
CA ASP A 167 0.12 -16.00 -18.48
C ASP A 167 -0.55 -16.86 -17.39
N VAL A 168 -1.76 -16.50 -16.96
CA VAL A 168 -2.56 -17.31 -16.04
C VAL A 168 -2.84 -18.70 -16.63
N LYS A 169 -3.26 -18.77 -17.89
CA LYS A 169 -3.48 -20.04 -18.59
C LYS A 169 -2.19 -20.84 -18.73
N GLU A 170 -1.08 -20.19 -19.05
CA GLU A 170 0.23 -20.84 -19.16
C GLU A 170 0.67 -21.47 -17.83
N LEU A 171 0.46 -20.77 -16.71
CA LEU A 171 0.90 -21.23 -15.39
C LEU A 171 -0.04 -22.26 -14.76
N THR A 172 -1.34 -22.00 -14.82
CA THR A 172 -2.35 -22.78 -14.07
C THR A 172 -3.07 -23.82 -14.93
N GLY A 173 -2.92 -23.76 -16.25
CA GLY A 173 -3.73 -24.53 -17.21
C GLY A 173 -5.19 -24.06 -17.34
N LYS A 174 -5.62 -23.08 -16.55
CA LYS A 174 -7.02 -22.61 -16.49
C LYS A 174 -7.22 -21.34 -17.32
N SER A 175 -8.32 -21.28 -18.06
CA SER A 175 -8.64 -20.14 -18.93
C SER A 175 -9.77 -19.29 -18.33
N TYR A 176 -9.63 -17.98 -18.43
CA TYR A 176 -10.60 -17.00 -17.95
C TYR A 176 -10.91 -15.98 -19.04
N ARG A 177 -12.10 -15.37 -19.03
CA ARG A 177 -12.50 -14.40 -20.06
C ARG A 177 -11.80 -13.06 -19.84
N SER A 178 -11.57 -12.69 -18.58
CA SER A 178 -10.98 -11.40 -18.22
C SER A 178 -10.10 -11.49 -16.97
N SER A 179 -9.24 -10.49 -16.78
CA SER A 179 -8.49 -10.33 -15.52
C SER A 179 -9.41 -10.05 -14.34
N SER A 180 -10.51 -9.32 -14.54
CA SER A 180 -11.53 -9.08 -13.52
C SER A 180 -12.17 -10.37 -13.00
N ASP A 181 -12.36 -11.37 -13.86
CA ASP A 181 -12.89 -12.66 -13.42
C ASP A 181 -11.94 -13.29 -12.40
N ILE A 182 -10.63 -13.32 -12.68
CA ILE A 182 -9.62 -13.92 -11.80
C ILE A 182 -9.51 -13.18 -10.47
N LEU A 183 -9.66 -11.85 -10.50
CA LEU A 183 -9.56 -11.00 -9.30
C LEU A 183 -10.79 -11.10 -8.39
N SER A 184 -11.91 -11.62 -8.90
CA SER A 184 -13.16 -11.76 -8.13
C SER A 184 -13.00 -12.70 -6.94
N ILE A 185 -13.79 -12.46 -5.88
CA ILE A 185 -13.70 -13.21 -4.63
C ILE A 185 -13.93 -14.72 -4.81
N GLN A 186 -14.86 -15.09 -5.71
CA GLN A 186 -15.17 -16.48 -6.07
C GLN A 186 -13.97 -17.25 -6.66
N HIS A 187 -12.96 -16.55 -7.21
CA HIS A 187 -11.76 -17.16 -7.79
C HIS A 187 -10.51 -16.97 -6.91
N ARG A 188 -10.66 -16.65 -5.63
CA ARG A 188 -9.54 -16.34 -4.73
C ARG A 188 -8.50 -17.46 -4.64
N SER A 189 -8.93 -18.73 -4.61
CA SER A 189 -8.02 -19.89 -4.59
C SER A 189 -7.15 -19.95 -5.84
N ILE A 190 -7.73 -19.69 -7.01
CA ILE A 190 -7.04 -19.62 -8.29
C ILE A 190 -6.06 -18.45 -8.32
N LEU A 191 -6.48 -17.29 -7.81
CA LEU A 191 -5.60 -16.13 -7.73
C LEU A 191 -4.35 -16.45 -6.90
N TYR A 192 -4.50 -17.10 -5.75
CA TYR A 192 -3.35 -17.52 -4.93
C TYR A 192 -2.50 -18.60 -5.61
N GLU A 193 -3.12 -19.57 -6.29
CA GLU A 193 -2.40 -20.58 -7.09
C GLU A 193 -1.55 -19.91 -8.18
N TYR A 194 -2.14 -18.99 -8.94
CA TYR A 194 -1.46 -18.20 -9.95
C TYR A 194 -0.32 -17.39 -9.35
N LEU A 195 -0.57 -16.62 -8.28
CA LEU A 195 0.45 -15.79 -7.64
C LEU A 195 1.63 -16.64 -7.16
N ARG A 196 1.39 -17.79 -6.53
CA ARG A 196 2.46 -18.71 -6.11
C ARG A 196 3.32 -19.17 -7.28
N LEU A 197 2.70 -19.61 -8.38
CA LEU A 197 3.43 -20.05 -9.58
C LEU A 197 4.17 -18.90 -10.26
N TYR A 198 3.55 -17.73 -10.29
CA TYR A 198 4.08 -16.50 -10.85
C TYR A 198 5.30 -16.01 -10.06
N LEU A 199 5.21 -16.00 -8.73
CA LEU A 199 6.31 -15.63 -7.85
C LEU A 199 7.44 -16.67 -7.88
N GLY A 200 7.12 -17.96 -7.99
CA GLY A 200 8.11 -19.03 -8.11
C GLY A 200 8.99 -18.99 -9.36
N ARG A 201 8.65 -18.18 -10.37
CA ARG A 201 9.50 -17.93 -11.56
C ARG A 201 10.47 -16.76 -11.39
N ILE A 202 10.42 -16.04 -10.27
CA ILE A 202 11.28 -14.89 -10.00
C ILE A 202 12.63 -15.37 -9.49
N THR A 203 13.71 -14.99 -10.17
CA THR A 203 15.08 -15.34 -9.78
C THR A 203 15.87 -14.17 -9.18
N GLY A 204 15.42 -12.93 -9.37
CA GLY A 204 16.11 -11.73 -8.88
C GLY A 204 16.00 -11.50 -7.37
N LEU A 205 15.16 -12.25 -6.67
CA LEU A 205 14.97 -12.18 -5.21
C LEU A 205 15.26 -13.55 -4.60
N LYS A 206 15.75 -13.56 -3.36
CA LYS A 206 16.11 -14.80 -2.65
C LYS A 206 14.89 -15.63 -2.26
N GLU A 207 13.83 -14.97 -1.81
CA GLU A 207 12.57 -15.56 -1.35
C GLU A 207 11.39 -14.72 -1.86
N PRO A 208 11.04 -14.78 -3.15
CA PRO A 208 10.00 -13.93 -3.75
C PRO A 208 8.65 -13.94 -2.99
N ASP A 209 8.25 -15.11 -2.49
CA ASP A 209 7.00 -15.30 -1.72
C ASP A 209 6.96 -14.52 -0.41
N ASN A 210 8.12 -14.24 0.19
CA ASN A 210 8.26 -13.45 1.42
C ASN A 210 8.67 -11.99 1.17
N GLN A 211 8.89 -11.63 -0.10
CA GLN A 211 9.47 -10.35 -0.50
C GLN A 211 8.55 -9.49 -1.35
N ILE A 212 7.49 -10.07 -1.94
CA ILE A 212 6.52 -9.35 -2.76
C ILE A 212 5.15 -9.34 -2.09
N TYR A 213 4.68 -8.14 -1.77
CA TYR A 213 3.44 -7.90 -1.04
C TYR A 213 2.42 -7.27 -1.98
N PHE A 214 1.21 -7.81 -1.98
CA PHE A 214 0.08 -7.26 -2.73
C PHE A 214 -0.94 -6.74 -1.73
N LEU A 215 -1.43 -5.51 -1.93
CA LEU A 215 -2.43 -4.95 -1.01
C LEU A 215 -3.83 -5.51 -1.31
N CYS A 216 -4.32 -5.30 -2.54
CA CYS A 216 -5.68 -5.66 -2.91
C CYS A 216 -5.77 -6.30 -4.30
N ALA A 217 -6.78 -7.16 -4.48
CA ALA A 217 -6.99 -7.91 -5.72
C ALA A 217 -7.86 -7.13 -6.72
N ASN A 218 -9.13 -6.93 -6.38
CA ASN A 218 -10.21 -6.52 -7.28
C ASN A 218 -10.53 -5.02 -7.26
N ILE A 219 -9.87 -4.23 -6.42
CA ILE A 219 -10.14 -2.79 -6.31
C ILE A 219 -8.90 -2.00 -6.71
N HIS A 220 -9.10 -0.96 -7.49
CA HIS A 220 -8.06 -0.01 -7.81
C HIS A 220 -8.30 1.32 -7.08
N PRO A 221 -7.31 1.89 -6.34
CA PRO A 221 -7.51 3.12 -5.58
C PRO A 221 -8.04 4.30 -6.43
N ASN A 222 -7.57 4.44 -7.68
CA ASN A 222 -8.13 5.42 -8.64
C ASN A 222 -9.64 5.31 -8.83
N MET A 223 -10.19 4.09 -8.95
CA MET A 223 -11.63 3.90 -9.19
C MET A 223 -12.45 4.37 -7.98
N VAL A 224 -11.98 4.03 -6.77
CA VAL A 224 -12.61 4.47 -5.53
C VAL A 224 -12.55 6.00 -5.41
N SER A 225 -11.40 6.61 -5.76
CA SER A 225 -11.25 8.07 -5.69
C SER A 225 -12.24 8.86 -6.54
N LEU A 226 -12.79 8.26 -7.61
CA LEU A 226 -13.80 8.88 -8.48
C LEU A 226 -15.23 8.75 -7.93
N GLN A 227 -15.47 7.80 -7.02
CA GLN A 227 -16.78 7.51 -6.43
C GLN A 227 -17.02 8.29 -5.13
N VAL A 228 -15.95 8.67 -4.43
CA VAL A 228 -16.02 9.44 -3.18
C VAL A 228 -16.45 10.89 -3.49
N LYS A 229 -17.67 11.25 -3.08
CA LYS A 229 -18.12 12.66 -3.03
C LYS A 229 -17.41 13.38 -1.89
N ASN A 230 -17.41 14.72 -1.94
CA ASN A 230 -16.41 15.55 -1.25
C ASN A 230 -16.27 15.34 0.28
N ASP A 231 -17.27 14.75 0.97
CA ASP A 231 -17.26 14.53 2.42
C ASP A 231 -17.41 13.07 2.89
N ASP A 232 -17.50 12.09 1.97
CA ASP A 232 -17.77 10.67 2.31
C ASP A 232 -16.57 9.74 2.01
N SER A 233 -15.36 10.15 2.40
CA SER A 233 -14.17 9.28 2.27
C SER A 233 -14.21 8.05 3.16
N ASP A 234 -15.16 7.98 4.10
CA ASP A 234 -15.13 7.06 5.22
C ASP A 234 -15.92 5.75 5.00
N GLY A 235 -16.53 5.46 3.84
CA GLY A 235 -17.42 4.28 3.82
C GLY A 235 -17.91 3.65 2.51
N ILE A 236 -17.47 4.04 1.31
CA ILE A 236 -18.02 3.37 0.11
C ILE A 236 -17.35 2.00 -0.12
N GLY A 237 -18.05 0.91 0.26
CA GLY A 237 -17.82 -0.46 -0.22
C GLY A 237 -16.56 -1.17 0.31
N MET A 238 -15.98 -0.66 1.39
CA MET A 238 -14.66 -1.10 1.87
C MET A 238 -14.71 -2.13 3.02
N GLU A 239 -15.85 -2.30 3.68
CA GLU A 239 -15.95 -3.09 4.93
C GLU A 239 -15.81 -4.62 4.75
N GLN A 240 -15.81 -5.12 3.52
CA GLN A 240 -15.70 -6.55 3.19
C GLN A 240 -14.49 -6.87 2.27
N GLN A 241 -13.38 -6.13 2.41
CA GLN A 241 -12.20 -6.40 1.59
C GLN A 241 -11.34 -7.52 2.15
N ASP A 242 -11.25 -8.62 1.41
CA ASP A 242 -10.23 -9.65 1.61
C ASP A 242 -8.88 -9.16 1.06
N TRP A 243 -8.13 -8.53 1.95
CA TRP A 243 -6.74 -8.14 1.73
C TRP A 243 -5.89 -9.37 1.40
N LEU A 244 -4.94 -9.18 0.48
CA LEU A 244 -4.08 -10.29 0.08
C LEU A 244 -3.02 -10.59 1.16
N LYS A 245 -2.63 -11.86 1.21
CA LYS A 245 -1.56 -12.36 2.05
C LYS A 245 -0.31 -12.70 1.21
N PRO A 246 0.91 -12.44 1.71
CA PRO A 246 1.21 -11.78 2.99
C PRO A 246 0.86 -10.28 2.97
N SER A 247 0.41 -9.74 4.10
CA SER A 247 -0.16 -8.39 4.20
C SER A 247 0.85 -7.33 4.67
N ILE A 248 0.46 -6.04 4.64
CA ILE A 248 1.34 -4.95 5.07
C ILE A 248 1.73 -5.05 6.55
N ALA A 249 0.83 -5.55 7.39
CA ALA A 249 1.11 -5.84 8.79
C ALA A 249 2.25 -6.86 8.94
N GLU A 250 2.25 -7.90 8.09
CA GLU A 250 3.29 -8.91 8.06
C GLU A 250 4.61 -8.33 7.54
N LEU A 251 4.60 -7.46 6.53
CA LEU A 251 5.80 -6.74 6.09
C LEU A 251 6.43 -5.96 7.25
N ILE A 252 5.64 -5.16 7.98
CA ILE A 252 6.12 -4.34 9.11
C ILE A 252 6.77 -5.25 10.17
N HIS A 253 6.11 -6.35 10.52
CA HIS A 253 6.66 -7.31 11.48
C HIS A 253 7.97 -7.96 11.00
N VAL A 254 8.05 -8.33 9.73
CA VAL A 254 9.25 -8.92 9.13
C VAL A 254 10.42 -7.92 9.15
N ILE A 255 10.19 -6.66 8.81
CA ILE A 255 11.26 -5.65 8.78
C ILE A 255 11.73 -5.27 10.20
N GLU A 256 10.85 -5.27 11.21
CA GLU A 256 11.23 -4.96 12.60
C GLU A 256 12.02 -6.10 13.25
N LYS A 257 11.74 -7.36 12.89
CA LYS A 257 12.44 -8.52 13.43
C LYS A 257 13.84 -8.74 12.85
N LYS A 258 14.17 -8.14 11.72
CA LYS A 258 15.53 -8.26 11.14
C LYS A 258 16.52 -7.54 12.08
N LYS A 259 17.35 -8.35 12.74
CA LYS A 259 18.39 -7.89 13.69
C LYS A 259 19.49 -7.15 12.96
#